data_AF-A0A3B1APW9-F1
#
_entry.id   AF-A0A3B1APW9-F1
#
_cell.length_a   1.000
_cell.length_b   1.000
_cell.length_c   1.000
_cell.angle_alpha   90.00
_cell.angle_beta   90.00
_cell.angle_gamma   90.00
#
_symmetry.space_group_name_H-M   'P 1'
#
loop_
_entity.id
_entity.type
_entity.pdbx_description
1 polymer ?
#
loop_
_entity_poly.entity_id
_entity_poly.type
_entity_poly.pdbx_seq_one_letter_code
_entity_poly.pdbx_strand_id
1 'polypeptide(L)'
;MFDSYLISKKSTQKSLAHQFINHQISPPVQQEMVNLTGLSPANIETLRLLSVEEIKALQLDDADYFNHMLLWDFMPRKNLYEEVLDAVRRDFAKKR
;
A
#
# COMPACT_ATOMS: atom_id res chain seq x y z
N MET A 1 -3.37 -2.47 2.22
CA MET A 1 -1.95 -2.91 2.10
C MET A 1 -1.11 -1.67 2.27
N PHE A 2 -0.08 -1.70 3.12
CA PHE A 2 0.77 -0.54 3.35
C PHE A 2 2.07 -0.71 2.58
N ASP A 3 2.11 -0.11 1.40
CA ASP A 3 3.30 -0.10 0.58
C ASP A 3 4.13 1.14 0.90
N SER A 4 5.46 0.98 0.90
CA SER A 4 6.40 2.04 1.22
C SER A 4 7.39 2.26 0.10
N TYR A 5 7.68 3.53 -0.21
CA TYR A 5 8.81 3.87 -1.06
C TYR A 5 10.13 3.61 -0.34
N LEU A 6 11.03 2.87 -0.98
CA LEU A 6 12.35 2.57 -0.45
C LEU A 6 13.42 2.97 -1.45
N ILE A 7 14.47 3.65 -0.99
CA ILE A 7 15.64 3.99 -1.81
C ILE A 7 16.76 2.99 -1.52
N SER A 8 17.20 2.27 -2.56
CA SER A 8 18.35 1.36 -2.44
C SER A 8 19.61 2.08 -1.96
N LYS A 9 20.33 1.47 -1.02
CA LYS A 9 21.62 1.97 -0.53
C LYS A 9 22.63 2.24 -1.66
N LYS A 10 22.57 1.44 -2.74
CA LYS A 10 23.45 1.51 -3.91
C LYS A 10 22.99 2.52 -4.97
N SER A 11 21.85 3.18 -4.79
CA SER A 11 21.37 4.17 -5.76
C SER A 11 22.36 5.32 -5.90
N THR A 12 22.75 5.63 -7.13
CA THR A 12 23.57 6.79 -7.48
C THR A 12 22.72 8.05 -7.66
N GLN A 13 21.42 7.90 -7.90
CA GLN A 13 20.49 8.99 -8.21
C GLN A 13 19.58 9.35 -7.03
N LYS A 14 20.13 9.45 -5.81
CA LYS A 14 19.33 9.67 -4.59
C LYS A 14 18.51 10.95 -4.63
N SER A 15 19.10 12.07 -5.06
CA SER A 15 18.39 13.35 -5.15
C SER A 15 17.14 13.26 -6.04
N LEU A 16 17.25 12.63 -7.21
CA LEU A 16 16.11 12.41 -8.10
C LEU A 16 15.06 11.49 -7.47
N ALA A 17 15.49 10.42 -6.79
CA ALA A 17 14.57 9.53 -6.08
C ALA A 17 13.78 10.28 -4.99
N HIS A 18 14.42 11.17 -4.23
CA HIS A 18 13.73 12.03 -3.26
C HIS A 18 12.74 12.98 -3.93
N GLN A 19 13.11 13.62 -5.04
CA GLN A 19 12.20 14.49 -5.81
C GLN A 19 10.97 13.72 -6.31
N PHE A 20 11.18 12.51 -6.83
CA PHE A 20 10.10 11.63 -7.26
C PHE A 20 9.18 11.27 -6.10
N ILE A 21 9.72 10.81 -4.96
CA ILE A 21 8.91 10.47 -3.79
C ILE A 21 8.12 11.69 -3.32
N ASN A 22 8.75 12.87 -3.20
CA ASN A 22 8.09 14.11 -2.81
C ASN A 22 6.92 14.47 -3.74
N HIS A 23 7.09 14.27 -5.04
CA HIS A 23 6.02 14.47 -6.01
C HIS A 23 4.88 13.46 -5.79
N GLN A 24 5.21 12.17 -5.64
CA GLN A 24 4.23 11.09 -5.43
C GLN A 24 3.41 11.26 -4.15
N ILE A 25 4.00 11.80 -3.07
CA ILE A 25 3.29 12.03 -1.79
C ILE A 25 2.60 13.39 -1.71
N SER A 26 2.71 14.23 -2.75
CA SER A 26 2.04 15.53 -2.75
C SER A 26 0.51 15.37 -2.76
N PRO A 27 -0.25 16.28 -2.11
CA PRO A 27 -1.70 16.13 -2.01
C PRO A 27 -2.42 15.97 -3.35
N PRO A 28 -2.13 16.76 -4.40
CA PRO A 28 -2.81 16.62 -5.69
C PRO A 28 -2.54 15.27 -6.37
N VAL A 29 -1.32 14.75 -6.28
CA VAL A 29 -0.97 13.44 -6.88
C VAL A 29 -1.64 12.30 -6.12
N GLN A 30 -1.69 12.39 -4.78
CA GLN A 30 -2.41 11.41 -3.96
C GLN A 30 -3.92 11.44 -4.21
N GLN A 31 -4.52 12.61 -4.46
CA GLN A 31 -5.93 12.72 -4.88
C GLN A 31 -6.17 12.00 -6.21
N GLU A 32 -5.31 12.23 -7.21
CA GLU A 32 -5.41 11.54 -8.50
C GLU A 32 -5.30 10.01 -8.34
N MET A 33 -4.39 9.55 -7.51
CA MET A 33 -4.23 8.13 -7.17
C MET A 33 -5.48 7.54 -6.53
N VAL A 34 -6.11 8.25 -5.59
CA VAL A 34 -7.40 7.84 -5.00
C VAL A 34 -8.45 7.65 -6.10
N ASN A 35 -8.59 8.63 -7.00
CA ASN A 35 -9.61 8.62 -8.05
C ASN A 35 -9.42 7.47 -9.05
N LEU A 36 -8.17 7.12 -9.35
CA LEU A 36 -7.85 6.08 -10.32
C LEU A 36 -7.84 4.67 -9.73
N THR A 37 -7.40 4.52 -8.48
CA THR A 37 -7.08 3.20 -7.89
C THR A 37 -7.99 2.81 -6.74
N GLY A 38 -8.69 3.77 -6.14
CA GLY A 38 -9.45 3.56 -4.91
C GLY A 38 -8.58 3.27 -3.68
N LEU A 39 -7.27 3.51 -3.74
CA LEU A 39 -6.37 3.31 -2.62
C LEU A 39 -6.32 4.56 -1.73
N SER A 40 -6.38 4.36 -0.42
CA SER A 40 -6.28 5.42 0.58
C SER A 40 -4.96 6.20 0.46
N PRO A 41 -4.99 7.54 0.54
CA PRO A 41 -3.78 8.35 0.48
C PRO A 41 -2.97 8.22 1.78
N ALA A 42 -1.65 8.32 1.68
CA ALA A 42 -0.77 8.32 2.85
C ALA A 42 -0.56 9.73 3.45
N ASN A 43 -0.80 10.78 2.67
CA ASN A 43 -0.65 12.16 3.11
C ASN A 43 -1.99 12.70 3.65
N ILE A 44 -2.03 13.05 4.94
CA ILE A 44 -3.25 13.56 5.58
C ILE A 44 -3.73 14.90 4.99
N GLU A 45 -2.83 15.68 4.39
CA GLU A 45 -3.21 16.95 3.75
C GLU A 45 -4.09 16.72 2.51
N THR A 46 -4.04 15.52 1.91
CA THR A 46 -4.91 15.13 0.79
C THR A 46 -6.38 15.13 1.17
N LEU A 47 -6.75 14.95 2.45
CA LEU A 47 -8.14 14.96 2.89
C LEU A 47 -8.87 16.26 2.52
N ARG A 48 -8.15 17.39 2.44
CA ARG A 48 -8.72 18.69 2.04
C ARG A 48 -9.17 18.75 0.58
N LEU A 49 -8.74 17.79 -0.23
CA LEU A 49 -9.03 17.69 -1.66
C LEU A 49 -10.08 16.60 -1.96
N LEU A 50 -10.43 15.78 -0.98
CA LEU A 50 -11.40 14.69 -1.15
C LEU A 50 -12.81 15.16 -0.78
N SER A 51 -13.80 14.55 -1.42
CA SER A 51 -15.21 14.65 -1.04
C SER A 51 -15.48 13.92 0.27
N VAL A 52 -16.60 14.26 0.93
CA VAL A 52 -17.03 13.60 2.16
C VAL A 52 -17.33 12.11 1.91
N GLU A 53 -17.84 11.80 0.72
CA GLU A 53 -18.14 10.45 0.28
C GLU A 53 -16.87 9.61 0.12
N GLU A 54 -15.81 10.17 -0.48
CA GLU A 54 -14.51 9.51 -0.62
C GLU A 54 -13.84 9.26 0.73
N ILE A 55 -13.88 10.26 1.62
CA ILE A 55 -13.33 10.14 2.98
C ILE A 55 -13.97 8.97 3.74
N LYS A 56 -15.30 8.87 3.68
CA LYS A 56 -16.05 7.78 4.32
C LYS A 56 -15.80 6.43 3.65
N ALA A 57 -15.79 6.37 2.32
CA ALA A 57 -15.57 5.14 1.58
C ALA A 57 -14.18 4.53 1.87
N LEU A 58 -13.18 5.39 2.08
CA LEU A 58 -11.81 5.01 2.37
C LEU A 58 -11.50 4.91 3.87
N GLN A 59 -12.51 5.11 4.73
CA GLN A 59 -12.41 5.07 6.19
C GLN A 59 -11.32 5.99 6.75
N LEU A 60 -11.18 7.19 6.16
CA LEU A 60 -10.17 8.18 6.53
C LEU A 60 -10.60 9.05 7.72
N ASP A 61 -11.88 8.97 8.11
CA ASP A 61 -12.48 9.66 9.26
C ASP A 61 -12.70 8.75 10.48
N ASP A 62 -12.32 7.46 10.40
CA ASP A 62 -12.43 6.50 11.48
C ASP A 62 -11.05 6.16 12.06
N ALA A 63 -10.75 6.74 13.23
CA ALA A 63 -9.49 6.48 13.94
C ALA A 63 -9.40 5.05 14.51
N ASP A 64 -10.54 4.36 14.71
CA ASP A 64 -10.58 3.01 15.28
C ASP A 64 -10.49 1.93 14.20
N TYR A 65 -10.65 2.28 12.92
CA TYR A 65 -10.63 1.33 11.81
C TYR A 65 -9.43 0.38 11.85
N PHE A 66 -8.23 0.91 12.13
CA PHE A 66 -7.01 0.11 12.16
C PHE A 66 -6.97 -0.91 13.29
N ASN A 67 -7.69 -0.69 14.40
CA ASN A 67 -7.75 -1.64 15.51
C ASN A 67 -8.52 -2.91 15.14
N HIS A 68 -9.34 -2.87 14.09
CA HIS A 68 -10.08 -4.00 13.55
C HIS A 68 -9.32 -4.75 12.45
N MET A 69 -8.13 -4.28 12.06
CA MET A 69 -7.32 -4.87 11.00
C MET A 69 -6.24 -5.80 11.56
N LEU A 70 -6.08 -6.98 10.92
CA LEU A 70 -4.89 -7.81 11.11
C LEU A 70 -3.80 -7.34 10.15
N LEU A 71 -2.77 -6.69 10.69
CA LEU A 71 -1.60 -6.29 9.91
C LEU A 71 -0.62 -7.47 9.80
N TRP A 72 -0.10 -7.68 8.60
CA TRP A 72 0.93 -8.68 8.37
C TRP A 72 2.24 -8.19 8.99
N ASP A 73 2.66 -8.86 10.06
CA ASP A 73 3.94 -8.62 10.72
C ASP A 73 5.03 -9.56 10.16
N PHE A 74 6.24 -9.47 10.71
CA PHE A 74 7.33 -10.39 10.47
C PHE A 74 6.85 -11.85 10.50
N MET A 75 7.16 -12.59 9.43
CA MET A 75 6.79 -13.99 9.27
C MET A 75 7.97 -14.91 9.59
N PRO A 76 8.18 -15.32 10.86
CA PRO A 76 9.34 -16.15 11.24
C PRO A 76 9.35 -17.53 10.55
N ARG A 77 8.19 -18.00 10.11
CA ARG A 77 7.99 -19.31 9.46
C ARG A 77 7.69 -19.20 7.97
N LYS A 78 8.14 -18.14 7.31
CA LYS A 78 7.85 -17.84 5.89
C LYS A 78 8.02 -19.05 4.96
N ASN A 79 9.08 -19.84 5.15
CA ASN A 79 9.37 -21.05 4.38
C ASN A 79 8.23 -22.08 4.40
N LEU A 80 7.53 -22.25 5.54
CA LEU A 80 6.41 -23.17 5.65
C LEU A 80 5.18 -22.67 4.87
N TYR A 81 4.94 -21.35 4.86
CA TYR A 81 3.87 -20.76 4.04
C TYR A 81 4.14 -20.97 2.54
N GLU A 82 5.39 -20.80 2.12
CA GLU A 82 5.82 -21.00 0.73
C GLU A 82 5.63 -22.47 0.30
N GLU A 83 6.01 -23.42 1.15
CA GLU A 83 5.84 -24.86 0.87
C GLU A 83 4.37 -25.23 0.65
N VAL A 84 3.47 -24.73 1.53
CA VAL A 84 2.02 -24.94 1.42
C VAL A 84 1.48 -24.30 0.15
N LEU A 85 1.87 -23.06 -0.15
CA LEU A 85 1.44 -22.35 -1.35
C LEU A 85 1.85 -23.10 -2.63
N ASP A 86 3.07 -23.63 -2.66
CA ASP A 86 3.57 -24.40 -3.79
C ASP A 86 2.82 -25.73 -3.95
N ALA A 87 2.46 -26.38 -2.85
CA ALA A 87 1.62 -27.59 -2.89
C ALA A 87 0.24 -27.28 -3.50
N VAL A 88 -0.40 -26.18 -3.08
CA VAL A 88 -1.68 -25.72 -3.64
C VAL A 88 -1.57 -25.41 -5.13
N ARG A 89 -0.51 -24.71 -5.55
CA ARG A 89 -0.27 -24.39 -6.96
C ARG A 89 -0.07 -25.64 -7.81
N ARG A 90 0.68 -26.63 -7.32
CA ARG A 90 0.87 -27.92 -8.01
C ARG A 90 -0.43 -28.69 -8.16
N ASP A 91 -1.28 -28.72 -7.13
CA ASP A 91 -2.59 -29.36 -7.23
C ASP A 91 -3.48 -28.67 -8.28
N PHE A 92 -3.52 -27.34 -8.27
CA PHE A 92 -4.29 -26.57 -9.25
C PHE A 92 -3.82 -26.81 -10.69
N ALA A 93 -2.51 -26.88 -10.91
CA ALA A 93 -1.95 -27.12 -12.24
C ALA A 93 -2.28 -28.51 -12.80
N LYS A 94 -2.49 -29.53 -11.94
CA LYS A 94 -2.87 -30.88 -12.36
C LYS A 94 -4.34 -31.00 -12.80
N LYS A 95 -5.18 -30.03 -12.42
CA LYS A 95 -6.62 -30.01 -12.72
C LYS A 95 -6.96 -29.21 -13.99
N ARG A 96 -5.96 -28.63 -14.64
CA ARG A 96 -6.05 -27.97 -15.95
C ARG A 96 -5.54 -28.91 -17.02
#